data_AF-A0A1H1Q474-F1
#
_entry.id   AF-A0A1H1Q474-F1
#
_cell.length_a   1.000
_cell.length_b   1.000
_cell.length_c   1.000
_cell.angle_alpha   90.00
_cell.angle_beta   90.00
_cell.angle_gamma   90.00
#
_symmetry.space_group_name_H-M   'P 1'
#
loop_
_entity.id
_entity.type
_entity.pdbx_description
1 polymer ?
#
loop_
_entity_poly.entity_id
_entity_poly.type
_entity_poly.pdbx_seq_one_letter_code
_entity_poly.pdbx_strand_id
1 'polypeptide(L)'
;MMKVYIHLLLIVLFTSCSTARVTDSWVNEDYVNYQPKKVLIIGLTDNLNGRILFEEQLKNELAKRSIHAIESYTVFEPQFTSSKQSENDIEKEIKRLSSEGFDTVLISAVKGIDEKVSYSGDNFRTYYYWRRFGRYYYLAQDVYYLEGYYSKYKIYHIEASLYNLKENKDKSLVWVASYDIVDPKQVNSTVTNYVTAIIKSLEEKQLINEKN
;
A
#
# COMPACT_ATOMS: atom_id res chain seq x y z
N MET A 1 -26.31 -43.56 2.32
CA MET A 1 -24.99 -42.94 2.10
C MET A 1 -24.99 -41.80 1.07
N MET A 2 -25.91 -41.74 0.10
CA MET A 2 -25.94 -40.68 -0.93
C MET A 2 -26.37 -39.27 -0.43
N LYS A 3 -27.12 -39.19 0.68
CA LYS A 3 -27.56 -37.89 1.26
C LYS A 3 -26.44 -37.11 1.95
N VAL A 4 -25.40 -37.79 2.43
CA VAL A 4 -24.26 -37.15 3.12
C VAL A 4 -23.35 -36.42 2.12
N TYR A 5 -23.18 -36.96 0.91
CA TYR A 5 -22.39 -36.32 -0.14
C TYR A 5 -23.02 -35.02 -0.67
N ILE A 6 -24.36 -34.91 -0.66
CA ILE A 6 -25.06 -33.67 -1.03
C ILE A 6 -24.79 -32.55 -0.02
N HIS A 7 -24.62 -32.89 1.27
CA HIS A 7 -24.31 -31.91 2.31
C HIS A 7 -22.82 -31.52 2.28
N LEU A 8 -21.93 -32.42 1.86
CA LEU A 8 -20.51 -32.15 1.69
C LEU A 8 -20.22 -31.26 0.47
N LEU A 9 -21.05 -31.35 -0.59
CA LEU A 9 -20.92 -30.52 -1.79
C LEU A 9 -21.44 -29.07 -1.60
N LEU A 10 -22.37 -28.85 -0.66
CA LEU A 10 -22.94 -27.52 -0.40
C LEU A 10 -22.02 -26.59 0.40
N ILE A 11 -20.99 -27.12 1.06
CA ILE A 11 -20.08 -26.32 1.93
C ILE A 11 -18.95 -25.66 1.12
N VAL A 12 -18.69 -26.12 -0.12
CA VAL A 12 -17.53 -25.65 -0.92
C VAL A 12 -17.81 -24.34 -1.69
N LEU A 13 -19.02 -23.77 -1.62
CA LEU A 13 -19.40 -22.59 -2.41
C LEU A 13 -19.33 -21.25 -1.66
N PHE A 14 -18.89 -21.21 -0.40
CA PHE A 14 -18.57 -19.94 0.26
C PHE A 14 -17.13 -19.49 -0.04
N THR A 15 -16.75 -19.43 -1.32
CA THR A 15 -15.54 -18.71 -1.70
C THR A 15 -15.82 -17.22 -1.49
N SER A 16 -15.29 -16.65 -0.41
CA SER A 16 -15.39 -15.23 -0.12
C SER A 16 -14.83 -14.44 -1.29
N CYS A 17 -15.69 -13.76 -2.04
CA CYS A 17 -15.25 -12.83 -3.06
C CYS A 17 -14.62 -11.63 -2.35
N SER A 18 -13.29 -11.60 -2.25
CA SER A 18 -12.58 -10.43 -1.73
C SER A 18 -12.83 -9.24 -2.66
N THR A 19 -13.18 -8.10 -2.08
CA THR A 19 -13.34 -6.83 -2.81
C THR A 19 -12.01 -6.26 -3.27
N ALA A 20 -10.90 -6.64 -2.62
CA ALA A 20 -9.54 -6.26 -2.99
C ALA A 20 -8.81 -7.48 -3.57
N ARG A 21 -8.30 -7.36 -4.79
CA ARG A 21 -7.56 -8.44 -5.47
C ARG A 21 -6.19 -7.94 -5.86
N VAL A 22 -5.14 -8.67 -5.45
CA VAL A 22 -3.78 -8.45 -5.96
C VAL A 22 -3.79 -8.75 -7.44
N THR A 23 -3.39 -7.79 -8.26
CA THR A 23 -3.22 -7.96 -9.71
C THR A 23 -1.78 -8.24 -10.07
N ASP A 24 -0.83 -7.65 -9.34
CA ASP A 24 0.59 -7.95 -9.48
C ASP A 24 1.38 -7.63 -8.20
N SER A 25 2.56 -8.24 -8.05
CA SER A 25 3.49 -7.97 -6.95
C SER A 25 4.93 -8.27 -7.32
N TRP A 26 5.84 -7.46 -6.78
CA TRP A 26 7.28 -7.68 -6.91
C TRP A 26 8.04 -7.28 -5.66
N VAL A 27 9.16 -7.96 -5.47
CA VAL A 27 10.15 -7.69 -4.44
C VAL A 27 11.51 -7.52 -5.09
N ASN A 28 12.26 -6.53 -4.62
CA ASN A 28 13.62 -6.31 -5.05
C ASN A 28 14.55 -7.36 -4.43
N GLU A 29 15.25 -8.11 -5.28
CA GLU A 29 16.15 -9.20 -4.90
C GLU A 29 17.35 -8.73 -4.06
N ASP A 30 17.69 -7.43 -4.09
CA ASP A 30 18.73 -6.86 -3.23
C ASP A 30 18.31 -6.82 -1.74
N TYR A 31 17.02 -7.00 -1.44
CA TYR A 31 16.44 -6.93 -0.08
C TYR A 31 16.11 -8.29 0.52
N VAL A 32 17.03 -9.24 0.41
CA VAL A 32 16.90 -10.55 1.08
C VAL A 32 16.86 -10.35 2.60
N ASN A 33 15.85 -10.91 3.28
CA ASN A 33 15.62 -10.79 4.72
C ASN A 33 15.37 -9.35 5.22
N TYR A 34 14.81 -8.48 4.39
CA TYR A 34 14.39 -7.16 4.84
C TYR A 34 13.38 -7.26 5.99
N GLN A 35 13.66 -6.57 7.09
CA GLN A 35 12.75 -6.47 8.23
C GLN A 35 12.58 -5.01 8.64
N PRO A 36 11.40 -4.41 8.42
CA PRO A 36 11.15 -3.03 8.82
C PRO A 36 11.05 -2.94 10.34
N LYS A 37 11.62 -1.87 10.94
CA LYS A 37 11.53 -1.64 12.39
C LYS A 37 10.55 -0.53 12.73
N LYS A 38 10.68 0.62 12.06
CA LYS A 38 9.81 1.79 12.26
C LYS A 38 9.26 2.26 10.92
N VAL A 39 7.98 1.96 10.70
CA VAL A 39 7.27 2.18 9.43
C VAL A 39 6.41 3.44 9.53
N LEU A 40 6.54 4.34 8.57
CA LEU A 40 5.54 5.36 8.30
C LEU A 40 4.53 4.80 7.29
N ILE A 41 3.24 4.89 7.60
CA ILE A 41 2.16 4.48 6.69
C ILE A 41 1.53 5.73 6.07
N ILE A 42 1.52 5.81 4.74
CA ILE A 42 0.96 6.93 3.99
C ILE A 42 -0.16 6.45 3.07
N GLY A 43 -1.39 6.91 3.32
CA GLY A 43 -2.52 6.77 2.38
C GLY A 43 -2.68 8.03 1.53
N LEU A 44 -2.32 7.95 0.25
CA LEU A 44 -2.53 9.00 -0.76
C LEU A 44 -3.91 8.85 -1.40
N THR A 45 -4.90 9.55 -0.84
CA THR A 45 -6.29 9.62 -1.34
C THR A 45 -6.95 10.92 -0.89
N ASP A 46 -7.93 11.39 -1.67
CA ASP A 46 -8.85 12.48 -1.30
C ASP A 46 -9.91 12.04 -0.27
N ASN A 47 -10.12 10.74 -0.07
CA ASN A 47 -11.05 10.20 0.92
C ASN A 47 -10.42 10.11 2.31
N LEU A 48 -10.60 11.15 3.12
CA LEU A 48 -10.04 11.24 4.48
C LEU A 48 -10.46 10.07 5.39
N ASN A 49 -11.71 9.63 5.33
CA ASN A 49 -12.19 8.51 6.15
C ASN A 49 -11.52 7.20 5.73
N GLY A 50 -11.40 6.96 4.42
CA GLY A 50 -10.67 5.82 3.87
C GLY A 50 -9.20 5.82 4.27
N ARG A 51 -8.55 6.98 4.23
CA ARG A 51 -7.16 7.16 4.69
C ARG A 51 -6.98 6.81 6.16
N ILE A 52 -7.78 7.40 7.05
CA ILE A 52 -7.67 7.16 8.51
C ILE A 52 -7.85 5.68 8.82
N LEU A 53 -8.93 5.07 8.30
CA LEU A 53 -9.19 3.65 8.51
C LEU A 53 -8.06 2.77 7.97
N PHE A 54 -7.53 3.10 6.79
CA PHE A 54 -6.43 2.35 6.18
C PHE A 54 -5.15 2.41 7.02
N GLU A 55 -4.71 3.62 7.39
CA GLU A 55 -3.47 3.81 8.14
C GLU A 55 -3.57 3.18 9.54
N GLU A 56 -4.72 3.31 10.22
CA GLU A 56 -4.96 2.73 11.54
C GLU A 56 -5.01 1.19 11.50
N GLN A 57 -5.76 0.60 10.57
CA GLN A 57 -5.86 -0.86 10.46
C GLN A 57 -4.52 -1.49 10.09
N LEU A 58 -3.79 -0.88 9.16
CA LEU A 58 -2.47 -1.39 8.75
C LEU A 58 -1.45 -1.27 9.88
N LYS A 59 -1.47 -0.17 10.66
CA LYS A 59 -0.65 -0.06 11.87
C LYS A 59 -0.95 -1.18 12.85
N ASN A 60 -2.22 -1.46 13.12
CA ASN A 60 -2.63 -2.50 14.06
C ASN A 60 -2.18 -3.90 13.59
N GLU A 61 -2.22 -4.17 12.29
CA GLU A 61 -1.70 -5.42 11.73
C GLU A 61 -0.17 -5.53 11.81
N LEU A 62 0.56 -4.44 11.54
CA LEU A 62 2.02 -4.41 11.69
C LEU A 62 2.46 -4.55 13.15
N ALA A 63 1.72 -3.94 14.09
CA ALA A 63 1.99 -4.05 15.52
C ALA A 63 1.86 -5.50 16.04
N LYS A 64 0.91 -6.29 15.52
CA LYS A 64 0.77 -7.73 15.82
C LYS A 64 2.01 -8.55 15.42
N ARG A 65 2.82 -8.02 14.52
CA ARG A 65 4.08 -8.59 14.02
C ARG A 65 5.31 -7.90 14.62
N SER A 66 5.12 -7.20 15.75
CA SER A 66 6.16 -6.46 16.47
C SER A 66 6.86 -5.36 15.67
N ILE A 67 6.19 -4.82 14.64
CA ILE A 67 6.67 -3.70 13.84
C ILE A 67 6.07 -2.42 14.41
N HIS A 68 6.92 -1.42 14.70
CA HIS A 68 6.45 -0.10 15.13
C HIS A 68 5.97 0.68 13.90
N ALA A 69 4.67 0.82 13.73
CA ALA A 69 4.09 1.59 12.65
C ALA A 69 3.39 2.86 13.15
N ILE A 70 3.47 3.93 12.37
CA ILE A 70 2.86 5.23 12.68
C ILE A 70 2.13 5.74 11.45
N GLU A 71 0.94 6.28 11.68
CA GLU A 71 0.06 6.87 10.67
C GLU A 71 0.58 8.25 10.23
N SER A 72 0.71 8.48 8.93
CA SER A 72 1.19 9.74 8.37
C SER A 72 0.34 10.96 8.77
N TYR A 73 -0.95 10.80 9.01
CA TYR A 73 -1.80 11.91 9.46
C TYR A 73 -1.45 12.42 10.86
N THR A 74 -0.63 11.68 11.62
CA THR A 74 -0.10 12.10 12.93
C THR A 74 1.32 12.67 12.85
N VAL A 75 2.01 12.44 11.74
CA VAL A 75 3.45 12.76 11.56
C VAL A 75 3.67 13.95 10.63
N PHE A 76 2.89 14.05 9.57
CA PHE A 76 2.97 15.16 8.62
C PHE A 76 2.27 16.38 9.19
N GLU A 77 2.93 17.52 9.09
CA GLU A 77 2.30 18.79 9.40
C GLU A 77 1.17 19.08 8.39
N PRO A 78 0.05 19.71 8.80
CA PRO A 78 -1.09 19.96 7.91
C PRO A 78 -0.69 20.62 6.58
N GLN A 79 0.25 21.58 6.62
CA GLN A 79 0.79 22.28 5.44
C GLN A 79 1.47 21.36 4.42
N PHE A 80 2.06 20.24 4.85
CA PHE A 80 2.79 19.32 3.99
C PHE A 80 1.84 18.57 3.04
N THR A 81 0.60 18.33 3.48
CA THR A 81 -0.43 17.68 2.67
C THR A 81 -1.41 18.66 2.02
N SER A 82 -1.59 19.87 2.57
CA SER A 82 -2.56 20.84 2.04
C SER A 82 -2.04 21.67 0.86
N SER A 83 -0.75 21.59 0.54
CA SER A 83 -0.13 22.30 -0.59
C SER A 83 0.88 21.41 -1.33
N LYS A 84 1.05 21.66 -2.63
CA LYS A 84 1.95 20.85 -3.46
C LYS A 84 3.39 21.07 -3.03
N GLN A 85 4.07 19.98 -2.67
CA GLN A 85 5.45 19.99 -2.21
C GLN A 85 6.41 19.93 -3.39
N SER A 86 7.51 20.67 -3.29
CA SER A 86 8.65 20.53 -4.20
C SER A 86 9.43 19.25 -3.88
N GLU A 87 10.20 18.72 -4.83
CA GLU A 87 11.10 17.59 -4.56
C GLU A 87 12.08 17.89 -3.42
N ASN A 88 12.52 19.15 -3.29
CA ASN A 88 13.43 19.57 -2.24
C ASN A 88 12.76 19.55 -0.85
N ASP A 89 11.48 19.93 -0.76
CA ASP A 89 10.74 19.89 0.52
C ASP A 89 10.43 18.45 0.93
N ILE A 90 10.10 17.60 -0.04
CA ILE A 90 9.95 16.15 0.18
C ILE A 90 11.27 15.54 0.67
N GLU A 91 12.41 15.90 0.10
CA GLU A 91 13.71 15.41 0.52
C GLU A 91 14.08 15.87 1.95
N LYS A 92 13.74 17.11 2.33
CA LYS A 92 13.89 17.57 3.73
C LYS A 92 13.02 16.74 4.67
N GLU A 93 11.79 16.45 4.27
CA GLU A 93 10.89 15.65 5.07
C GLU A 93 11.39 14.21 5.23
N ILE A 94 11.91 13.59 4.18
CA ILE A 94 12.55 12.27 4.24
C ILE A 94 13.72 12.26 5.24
N LYS A 95 14.54 13.31 5.24
CA LYS A 95 15.65 13.45 6.20
C LYS A 95 15.14 13.62 7.62
N ARG A 96 14.09 14.41 7.84
CA ARG A 96 13.42 14.55 9.14
C ARG A 96 12.93 13.19 9.65
N LEU A 97 12.16 12.47 8.84
CA LEU A 97 11.66 11.13 9.17
C LEU A 97 12.80 10.16 9.50
N SER A 98 13.86 10.16 8.69
CA SER A 98 15.04 9.31 8.94
C SER A 98 15.73 9.67 10.27
N SER A 99 15.82 10.96 10.61
CA SER A 99 16.38 11.42 11.89
C SER A 99 15.51 11.06 13.11
N GLU A 100 14.21 10.91 12.91
CA GLU A 100 13.26 10.39 13.91
C GLU A 100 13.25 8.86 13.98
N GLY A 101 14.14 8.21 13.23
CA GLY A 101 14.37 6.76 13.26
C GLY A 101 13.40 5.96 12.40
N PHE A 102 12.60 6.58 11.54
CA PHE A 102 11.87 5.83 10.51
C PHE A 102 12.86 5.20 9.55
N ASP A 103 12.75 3.89 9.37
CA ASP A 103 13.59 3.16 8.41
C ASP A 103 12.82 2.68 7.19
N THR A 104 11.49 2.78 7.23
CA THR A 104 10.61 2.28 6.20
C THR A 104 9.45 3.24 5.95
N VAL A 105 9.06 3.42 4.69
CA VAL A 105 7.78 4.02 4.31
C VAL A 105 6.96 2.98 3.56
N LEU A 106 5.73 2.77 4.00
CA LEU A 106 4.70 2.06 3.23
C LEU A 106 3.71 3.09 2.73
N ILE A 107 3.67 3.31 1.42
CA ILE A 107 2.81 4.28 0.77
C ILE A 107 1.82 3.59 -0.15
N SER A 108 0.56 4.01 -0.09
CA SER A 108 -0.52 3.50 -0.95
C SER A 108 -1.16 4.65 -1.70
N ALA A 109 -1.28 4.57 -3.02
CA ALA A 109 -1.88 5.62 -3.86
C ALA A 109 -2.93 5.04 -4.81
N VAL A 110 -4.03 5.78 -4.97
CA VAL A 110 -5.03 5.51 -6.03
C VAL A 110 -4.47 6.02 -7.37
N LYS A 111 -4.42 5.16 -8.39
CA LYS A 111 -3.82 5.47 -9.71
C LYS A 111 -4.82 5.92 -10.79
N GLY A 112 -6.12 5.62 -10.65
CA GLY A 112 -7.15 6.05 -11.63
C GLY A 112 -7.17 5.25 -12.94
N ILE A 113 -8.29 5.29 -13.65
CA ILE A 113 -8.67 4.36 -14.73
C ILE A 113 -7.98 4.66 -16.07
N ASP A 114 -7.15 3.73 -16.53
CA ASP A 114 -7.09 3.14 -17.89
C ASP A 114 -5.78 2.37 -18.10
N GLU A 115 -4.76 2.62 -17.28
CA GLU A 115 -3.55 1.83 -17.27
C GLU A 115 -3.69 0.68 -16.29
N LYS A 116 -4.31 -0.41 -16.73
CA LYS A 116 -3.91 -1.73 -16.20
C LYS A 116 -2.46 -1.92 -16.64
N VAL A 117 -1.50 -1.40 -15.86
CA VAL A 117 -0.10 -1.74 -16.07
C VAL A 117 0.02 -3.20 -15.65
N SER A 118 -0.21 -4.10 -16.62
CA SER A 118 0.06 -5.52 -16.44
C SER A 118 1.55 -5.64 -16.30
N TYR A 119 1.93 -5.93 -15.08
CA TYR A 119 3.27 -5.97 -14.59
C TYR A 119 3.89 -7.38 -14.86
N SER A 120 3.44 -8.02 -15.94
CA SER A 120 3.89 -9.32 -16.40
C SER A 120 5.10 -9.21 -17.35
N GLY A 121 6.20 -9.88 -17.03
CA GLY A 121 7.39 -9.99 -17.89
C GLY A 121 8.32 -8.76 -17.87
N ASP A 122 9.03 -8.52 -18.99
CA ASP A 122 10.04 -7.45 -19.17
C ASP A 122 9.52 -6.01 -18.99
N ASN A 123 8.21 -5.80 -19.10
CA ASN A 123 7.56 -4.50 -18.84
C ASN A 123 7.68 -4.10 -17.37
N PHE A 124 7.74 -5.07 -16.44
CA PHE A 124 7.97 -4.82 -15.02
C PHE A 124 9.31 -4.12 -14.78
N ARG A 125 10.37 -4.58 -15.47
CA ARG A 125 11.74 -4.03 -15.40
C ARG A 125 11.89 -2.64 -16.00
N THR A 126 11.05 -2.30 -16.97
CA THR A 126 11.11 -1.02 -17.69
C THR A 126 10.33 0.09 -16.99
N TYR A 127 9.32 -0.24 -16.16
CA TYR A 127 8.42 0.73 -15.52
C TYR A 127 8.81 1.16 -14.09
N TYR A 128 9.97 0.75 -13.55
CA TYR A 128 10.46 1.21 -12.22
C TYR A 128 11.00 2.65 -12.23
N TYR A 129 10.24 3.57 -12.79
CA TYR A 129 10.55 4.99 -12.73
C TYR A 129 10.56 5.53 -11.30
N TRP A 130 9.95 4.82 -10.34
CA TRP A 130 9.77 5.28 -8.95
C TRP A 130 10.62 4.54 -7.93
N ARG A 131 11.88 4.23 -8.27
CA ARG A 131 12.86 3.65 -7.34
C ARG A 131 13.09 4.46 -6.07
N ARG A 132 12.79 5.76 -6.09
CA ARG A 132 12.96 6.67 -4.96
C ARG A 132 11.60 7.10 -4.41
N PHE A 133 11.42 6.93 -3.10
CA PHE A 133 10.23 7.38 -2.38
C PHE A 133 9.90 8.86 -2.66
N GLY A 134 10.88 9.76 -2.60
CA GLY A 134 10.63 11.19 -2.80
C GLY A 134 10.05 11.53 -4.18
N ARG A 135 10.57 10.88 -5.23
CA ARG A 135 10.06 11.06 -6.60
C ARG A 135 8.65 10.46 -6.75
N TYR A 136 8.40 9.31 -6.12
CA TYR A 136 7.07 8.70 -6.10
C TYR A 136 6.04 9.64 -5.47
N TYR A 137 6.33 10.14 -4.25
CA TYR A 137 5.46 11.06 -3.55
C TYR A 137 5.22 12.34 -4.37
N TYR A 138 6.27 12.91 -4.96
CA TYR A 138 6.18 14.13 -5.77
C TYR A 138 5.18 14.03 -6.92
N LEU A 139 5.03 12.85 -7.52
CA LEU A 139 4.12 12.64 -8.64
C LEU A 139 2.74 12.15 -8.22
N ALA A 140 2.65 11.45 -7.09
CA ALA A 140 1.39 10.93 -6.57
C ALA A 140 0.63 11.96 -5.72
N GLN A 141 1.29 13.01 -5.21
CA GLN A 141 0.67 14.02 -4.33
C GLN A 141 -0.51 14.78 -4.95
N ASP A 142 -0.62 14.80 -6.29
CA ASP A 142 -1.72 15.48 -6.97
C ASP A 142 -3.09 14.87 -6.62
N VAL A 143 -3.12 13.64 -6.09
CA VAL A 143 -4.32 13.00 -5.55
C VAL A 143 -5.05 13.86 -4.50
N TYR A 144 -4.32 14.65 -3.71
CA TYR A 144 -4.92 15.49 -2.67
C TYR A 144 -5.72 16.67 -3.22
N TYR A 145 -5.49 17.04 -4.49
CA TYR A 145 -6.11 18.21 -5.13
C TYR A 145 -7.16 17.83 -6.18
N LEU A 146 -7.34 16.54 -6.45
CA LEU A 146 -8.27 16.00 -7.43
C LEU A 146 -9.56 15.51 -6.75
N GLU A 147 -10.20 16.39 -5.98
CA GLU A 147 -11.40 16.04 -5.20
C GLU A 147 -12.51 15.48 -6.10
N GLY A 148 -13.01 14.30 -5.74
CA GLY A 148 -14.11 13.66 -6.43
C GLY A 148 -13.75 13.10 -7.80
N TYR A 149 -12.50 13.25 -8.27
CA TYR A 149 -12.01 12.64 -9.51
C TYR A 149 -12.20 11.13 -9.46
N TYR A 150 -11.90 10.51 -8.32
CA TYR A 150 -12.01 9.07 -8.15
C TYR A 150 -13.40 8.57 -7.75
N SER A 151 -14.34 9.46 -7.44
CA SER A 151 -15.70 9.09 -6.97
C SER A 151 -16.60 8.49 -8.06
N LYS A 152 -16.26 8.69 -9.34
CA LYS A 152 -17.04 8.21 -10.50
C LYS A 152 -16.73 6.77 -10.89
N TYR A 153 -15.75 6.15 -10.26
CA TYR A 153 -15.18 4.88 -10.69
C TYR A 153 -15.77 3.69 -9.93
N LYS A 154 -16.10 2.63 -10.68
CA LYS A 154 -16.62 1.37 -10.11
C LYS A 154 -15.49 0.41 -9.68
N ILE A 155 -14.28 0.63 -10.19
CA ILE A 155 -13.08 -0.14 -9.88
C ILE A 155 -11.95 0.86 -9.62
N TYR A 156 -11.27 0.71 -8.49
CA TYR A 156 -10.10 1.51 -8.14
C TYR A 156 -8.85 0.67 -8.34
N HIS A 157 -7.92 1.18 -9.15
CA HIS A 157 -6.56 0.63 -9.24
C HIS A 157 -5.71 1.34 -8.19
N ILE A 158 -5.18 0.56 -7.26
CA ILE A 158 -4.39 1.04 -6.13
C ILE A 158 -3.03 0.37 -6.17
N GLU A 159 -1.99 1.13 -5.87
CA GLU A 159 -0.64 0.63 -5.75
C GLU A 159 -0.17 0.86 -4.31
N ALA A 160 0.39 -0.18 -3.70
CA ALA A 160 1.11 -0.08 -2.44
C ALA A 160 2.60 -0.34 -2.70
N SER A 161 3.45 0.53 -2.17
CA SER A 161 4.91 0.45 -2.29
C SER A 161 5.56 0.53 -0.92
N LEU A 162 6.58 -0.30 -0.70
CA LEU A 162 7.42 -0.33 0.49
C LEU A 162 8.81 0.19 0.12
N TYR A 163 9.26 1.22 0.82
CA TYR A 163 10.56 1.87 0.62
C TYR A 163 11.43 1.78 1.87
N ASN A 164 12.71 1.47 1.69
CA ASN A 164 13.75 1.55 2.70
C ASN A 164 14.34 2.98 2.73
N LEU A 165 14.24 3.66 3.86
CA LEU A 165 14.77 5.03 4.03
C LEU A 165 16.25 5.08 4.39
N LYS A 166 16.88 3.94 4.75
CA LYS A 166 18.33 3.89 5.03
C LYS A 166 19.17 3.99 3.76
N GLU A 167 18.59 3.74 2.59
CA GLU A 167 19.29 3.80 1.31
C GLU A 167 19.06 5.12 0.57
N ASN A 168 20.12 5.94 0.51
CA ASN A 168 20.14 7.22 -0.21
C ASN A 168 20.35 7.09 -1.74
N LYS A 169 19.84 6.04 -2.40
CA LYS A 169 20.12 5.77 -3.83
C LYS A 169 18.90 5.23 -4.59
N ASP A 170 19.03 5.05 -5.91
CA ASP A 170 18.04 4.52 -6.87
C ASP A 170 17.58 3.07 -6.62
N LYS A 171 17.60 2.62 -5.37
CA LYS A 171 17.30 1.25 -4.95
C LYS A 171 16.42 1.19 -3.71
N SER A 172 15.90 2.31 -3.19
CA SER A 172 15.10 2.27 -1.96
C SER A 172 13.76 1.52 -2.07
N LEU A 173 13.26 1.26 -3.28
CA LEU A 173 12.07 0.42 -3.46
C LEU A 173 12.36 -1.05 -3.09
N VAL A 174 11.70 -1.52 -2.03
CA VAL A 174 11.79 -2.89 -1.51
C VAL A 174 10.75 -3.78 -2.15
N TRP A 175 9.51 -3.28 -2.23
CA TRP A 175 8.36 -4.04 -2.71
C TRP A 175 7.31 -3.12 -3.30
N VAL A 176 6.58 -3.62 -4.29
CA VAL A 176 5.40 -2.97 -4.83
C VAL A 176 4.35 -4.03 -5.17
N ALA A 177 3.09 -3.70 -4.95
CA ALA A 177 1.98 -4.50 -5.42
C ALA A 177 0.83 -3.61 -5.91
N SER A 178 0.12 -4.12 -6.91
CA SER A 178 -1.05 -3.49 -7.50
C SER A 178 -2.31 -4.26 -7.10
N TYR A 179 -3.38 -3.52 -6.86
CA TYR A 179 -4.64 -4.04 -6.35
C TYR A 179 -5.81 -3.42 -7.09
N ASP A 180 -6.78 -4.27 -7.43
CA ASP A 180 -8.08 -3.82 -7.90
C ASP A 180 -9.07 -3.88 -6.73
N ILE A 181 -9.66 -2.73 -6.40
CA ILE A 181 -10.80 -2.64 -5.49
C ILE A 181 -12.07 -2.49 -6.31
N VAL A 182 -12.94 -3.50 -6.25
CA VAL A 182 -14.19 -3.56 -7.01
C VAL A 182 -15.37 -3.20 -6.12
N ASP A 183 -16.21 -2.26 -6.56
CA ASP A 183 -17.50 -1.91 -5.95
C ASP A 183 -17.41 -1.64 -4.43
N PRO A 184 -16.70 -0.58 -3.98
CA PRO A 184 -16.49 -0.30 -2.57
C PRO A 184 -17.73 0.32 -1.91
N LYS A 185 -18.83 -0.45 -1.83
CA LYS A 185 -20.09 -0.01 -1.22
C LYS A 185 -19.97 0.29 0.27
N GLN A 186 -19.01 -0.35 0.94
CA GLN A 186 -18.72 -0.15 2.35
C GLN A 186 -17.22 0.09 2.53
N VAL A 187 -16.86 1.31 2.96
CA VAL A 187 -15.47 1.74 3.13
C VAL A 187 -14.73 0.82 4.09
N ASN A 188 -15.32 0.49 5.24
CA ASN A 188 -14.65 -0.31 6.26
C ASN A 188 -14.29 -1.74 5.78
N SER A 189 -15.23 -2.48 5.19
CA SER A 189 -14.94 -3.82 4.66
C SER A 189 -13.95 -3.78 3.50
N THR A 190 -14.03 -2.73 2.67
CA THR A 190 -13.10 -2.51 1.56
C THR A 190 -11.68 -2.32 2.08
N VAL A 191 -11.51 -1.43 3.06
CA VAL A 191 -10.22 -1.17 3.71
C VAL A 191 -9.70 -2.43 4.41
N THR A 192 -10.55 -3.16 5.14
CA THR A 192 -10.19 -4.41 5.81
C THR A 192 -9.64 -5.44 4.83
N ASN A 193 -10.33 -5.64 3.71
CA ASN A 193 -9.90 -6.57 2.66
C ASN A 193 -8.58 -6.12 2.02
N TYR A 194 -8.42 -4.82 1.80
CA TYR A 194 -7.20 -4.26 1.22
C TYR A 194 -5.99 -4.40 2.14
N VAL A 195 -6.13 -4.06 3.42
CA VAL A 195 -5.09 -4.23 4.45
C VAL A 195 -4.73 -5.71 4.58
N THR A 196 -5.72 -6.60 4.60
CA THR A 196 -5.49 -8.06 4.63
C THR A 196 -4.67 -8.52 3.41
N ALA A 197 -4.97 -8.00 2.22
CA ALA A 197 -4.25 -8.34 1.01
C ALA A 197 -2.79 -7.84 1.03
N ILE A 198 -2.54 -6.63 1.52
CA ILE A 198 -1.18 -6.09 1.72
C ILE A 198 -0.39 -6.98 2.67
N ILE A 199 -0.95 -7.25 3.85
CA ILE A 199 -0.28 -8.04 4.89
C ILE A 199 0.07 -9.42 4.37
N LYS A 200 -0.88 -10.10 3.72
CA LYS A 200 -0.65 -11.40 3.11
C LYS A 200 0.47 -11.35 2.07
N SER A 201 0.47 -10.33 1.20
CA SER A 201 1.55 -10.18 0.21
C SER A 201 2.91 -9.93 0.86
N LEU A 202 2.99 -9.16 1.93
CA LEU A 202 4.26 -8.90 2.62
C LEU A 202 4.79 -10.15 3.34
N GLU A 203 3.90 -10.96 3.93
CA GLU A 203 4.24 -12.25 4.55
C GLU A 203 4.72 -13.28 3.50
N GLU A 204 3.99 -13.43 2.39
CA GLU A 204 4.36 -14.34 1.30
C GLU A 204 5.72 -14.00 0.67
N LYS A 205 6.09 -12.71 0.67
CA LYS A 205 7.39 -12.22 0.19
C LYS A 205 8.47 -12.18 1.29
N GLN A 206 8.16 -12.64 2.51
CA GLN A 206 9.08 -12.70 3.64
C GLN A 206 9.67 -11.32 4.03
N LEU A 207 8.91 -10.25 3.82
CA LEU A 207 9.28 -8.88 4.18
C LEU A 207 8.83 -8.51 5.60
N ILE A 208 7.87 -9.26 6.13
CA ILE A 208 7.42 -9.20 7.52
C ILE A 208 7.20 -10.63 8.02
N ASN A 209 7.24 -10.81 9.33
CA ASN A 209 6.94 -12.11 9.95
C ASN A 209 5.45 -12.43 9.88
N GLU A 210 5.11 -13.71 9.96
CA GLU A 210 3.74 -14.13 10.24
C GLU A 210 3.28 -13.57 11.60
N LYS A 211 1.96 -13.47 11.75
CA LYS A 211 1.34 -13.02 13.00
C LYS A 211 1.82 -13.87 14.19
N ASN A 212 2.31 -13.21 15.24
CA ASN A 212 2.64 -13.83 16.53
C ASN A 212 1.42 -14.43 17.23
#